data_AF-A0A9J7E6C3-F1
#
_entry.id   AF-A0A9J7E6C3-F1
#
_cell.length_a   1.000
_cell.length_b   1.000
_cell.length_c   1.000
_cell.angle_alpha   90.00
_cell.angle_beta   90.00
_cell.angle_gamma   90.00
#
_symmetry.space_group_name_H-M   'P 1'
#
loop_
_entity.id
_entity.type
_entity.pdbx_description
1 polymer ?
#
loop_
_entity_poly.entity_id
_entity_poly.type
_entity_poly.pdbx_seq_one_letter_code
_entity_poly.pdbx_strand_id
1 'polypeptide(L)'
;MSVALNRVQPRRVNSTLRRPGMFYIYDDGDESDQSSNKTLTAECANQCTQTKGDIRQRLTIQKCLITPRRKLKRGKLKLMDWKKYHRLSVIYAFIDELERDYPAICTVSVIGKSVEGRDIKMLKISNSNADNSGVWLDACIHPREWISVAVITYIADMLVKNFHSLSSAITSKDWHIIPVLNPDGYEYTHTHERMWRKNRARYGGQCVGVDLNRNFSYGWGQINGEEGSSDEPSHIFYRGPAPFSEPETVAVRDTILGSITPFKVFISFHSYFELIIFPWGNRQDPCPDYLHLLEGGTVMARVTPRNT
;
A
#
# COMPACT_ATOMS: atom_id res chain seq x y z
N MET A 1 11.89 -15.70 0.76
CA MET A 1 11.40 -15.74 2.15
C MET A 1 10.07 -15.00 2.21
N SER A 2 9.15 -15.38 3.09
CA SER A 2 7.87 -14.72 3.28
C SER A 2 7.72 -14.32 4.74
N VAL A 3 7.21 -13.12 4.99
CA VAL A 3 6.97 -12.59 6.34
C VAL A 3 5.48 -12.35 6.52
N ALA A 4 4.86 -13.07 7.45
CA ALA A 4 3.46 -12.95 7.79
C ALA A 4 3.30 -12.08 9.05
N LEU A 5 2.79 -10.87 8.89
CA LEU A 5 2.70 -9.85 9.94
C LEU A 5 1.55 -10.10 10.92
N ASN A 6 1.68 -9.61 12.16
CA ASN A 6 0.58 -9.57 13.11
C ASN A 6 -0.37 -8.40 12.81
N ARG A 7 -1.62 -8.71 12.49
CA ARG A 7 -2.81 -7.90 12.85
C ARG A 7 -4.06 -8.59 12.36
N VAL A 8 -5.09 -8.57 13.21
CA VAL A 8 -6.46 -8.91 12.80
C VAL A 8 -6.88 -7.91 11.73
N GLN A 9 -7.40 -8.43 10.62
CA GLN A 9 -7.85 -7.60 9.49
C GLN A 9 -8.91 -6.61 9.98
N PRO A 10 -8.80 -5.30 9.65
CA PRO A 10 -9.82 -4.33 10.00
C PRO A 10 -11.18 -4.76 9.41
N ARG A 11 -12.19 -4.85 10.26
CA ARG A 11 -13.59 -5.01 9.83
C ARG A 11 -14.16 -3.62 9.53
N ARG A 12 -15.07 -3.50 8.55
CA ARG A 12 -15.89 -2.28 8.43
C ARG A 12 -16.69 -2.14 9.72
N VAL A 13 -16.60 -0.99 10.39
CA VAL A 13 -17.36 -0.69 11.62
C VAL A 13 -18.12 0.62 11.38
N ASN A 14 -19.41 0.66 11.75
CA ASN A 14 -20.16 1.90 11.79
C ASN A 14 -19.51 2.89 12.77
N SER A 15 -19.56 4.18 12.44
CA SER A 15 -18.77 5.29 13.02
C SER A 15 -18.84 5.48 14.55
N THR A 16 -19.69 4.73 15.25
CA THR A 16 -19.98 4.89 16.68
C THR A 16 -19.21 3.95 17.63
N LEU A 17 -18.41 2.99 17.13
CA LEU A 17 -17.65 2.07 18.00
C LEU A 17 -16.15 2.16 17.76
N ARG A 18 -15.49 3.10 18.46
CA ARG A 18 -14.02 3.23 18.49
C ARG A 18 -13.45 2.53 19.73
N ARG A 19 -12.67 1.47 19.52
CA ARG A 19 -11.72 0.92 20.50
C ARG A 19 -10.30 1.46 20.26
N PRO A 20 -9.55 1.84 21.31
CA PRO A 20 -8.12 2.16 21.20
C PRO A 20 -7.32 0.99 20.61
N GLY A 21 -6.38 1.26 19.71
CA GLY A 21 -5.48 0.24 19.13
C GLY A 21 -5.98 -0.49 17.87
N MET A 22 -7.21 -0.24 17.41
CA MET A 22 -7.75 -0.79 16.16
C MET A 22 -7.62 0.20 14.99
N PHE A 23 -7.32 -0.32 13.80
CA PHE A 23 -7.31 0.43 12.54
C PHE A 23 -8.68 0.31 11.89
N TYR A 24 -9.23 1.44 11.42
CA TYR A 24 -10.56 1.50 10.82
C TYR A 24 -10.47 1.81 9.34
N ILE A 25 -11.45 1.30 8.59
CA ILE A 25 -11.71 1.69 7.21
C ILE A 25 -12.58 2.94 7.30
N TYR A 26 -12.12 4.06 6.75
CA TYR A 26 -12.91 5.27 6.62
C TYR A 26 -13.41 5.35 5.18
N ASP A 27 -14.72 5.48 4.98
CA ASP A 27 -15.25 5.87 3.69
C ASP A 27 -14.89 7.35 3.49
N ASP A 28 -14.23 7.70 2.38
CA ASP A 28 -13.92 9.09 2.00
C ASP A 28 -15.20 9.87 1.57
N GLY A 29 -16.36 9.52 2.11
CA GLY A 29 -17.64 10.20 1.89
C GLY A 29 -17.72 11.60 2.52
N ASP A 30 -16.77 11.97 3.39
CA ASP A 30 -16.71 13.28 4.06
C ASP A 30 -15.64 14.23 3.48
N GLU A 31 -15.06 13.92 2.31
CA GLU A 31 -14.31 14.90 1.49
C GLU A 31 -15.05 15.25 0.19
N SER A 32 -16.39 15.31 0.26
CA SER A 32 -17.18 16.02 -0.75
C SER A 32 -17.36 17.49 -0.34
N ASP A 33 -16.75 18.36 -1.14
CA ASP A 33 -17.18 19.74 -1.39
C ASP A 33 -16.93 20.81 -0.31
N GLN A 34 -15.68 21.30 -0.24
CA GLN A 34 -15.42 22.70 0.17
C GLN A 34 -15.19 23.62 -1.04
N SER A 35 -15.98 23.44 -2.11
CA SER A 35 -16.12 24.44 -3.17
C SER A 35 -17.51 25.09 -3.20
N SER A 36 -18.39 24.80 -2.23
CA SER A 36 -19.64 25.54 -2.08
C SER A 36 -19.40 26.84 -1.31
N ASN A 37 -19.06 27.92 -2.02
CA ASN A 37 -19.36 29.28 -1.55
C ASN A 37 -20.89 29.44 -1.53
N LYS A 38 -21.54 28.88 -0.49
CA LYS A 38 -22.92 29.22 -0.15
C LYS A 38 -22.90 30.57 0.55
N THR A 39 -23.09 31.61 -0.26
CA THR A 39 -23.53 32.93 0.20
C THR A 39 -24.84 32.74 0.94
N LEU A 40 -24.83 32.76 2.27
CA LEU A 40 -26.03 32.91 3.07
C LEU A 40 -26.13 34.37 3.55
N THR A 41 -26.99 35.08 2.84
CA THR A 41 -27.99 36.05 3.35
C THR A 41 -27.48 37.20 4.21
N ALA A 42 -27.21 38.34 3.57
CA ALA A 42 -27.66 39.62 4.09
C ALA A 42 -28.98 39.96 3.40
N GLU A 43 -30.11 39.75 4.08
CA GLU A 43 -31.39 40.34 3.69
C GLU A 43 -31.29 41.86 3.85
N CYS A 44 -30.97 42.56 2.77
CA CYS A 44 -31.27 43.98 2.66
C CYS A 44 -32.73 44.11 2.19
N ALA A 45 -33.63 44.21 3.16
CA ALA A 45 -34.99 44.70 2.91
C ALA A 45 -34.92 46.16 2.43
N ASN A 46 -35.15 46.37 1.14
CA ASN A 46 -35.48 47.68 0.58
C ASN A 46 -36.96 47.95 0.83
N GLN A 47 -37.30 48.77 1.83
CA GLN A 47 -38.57 49.48 1.84
C GLN A 47 -38.39 50.93 2.31
N CYS A 48 -39.26 51.74 1.72
CA CYS A 48 -39.19 53.17 1.51
C CYS A 48 -39.33 54.00 2.80
N THR A 49 -38.72 55.18 2.79
CA THR A 49 -38.79 56.25 3.78
C THR A 49 -40.21 56.71 4.10
N GLN A 50 -40.56 56.88 5.38
CA GLN A 50 -41.41 57.98 5.87
C GLN A 50 -41.03 58.47 7.28
N THR A 51 -40.68 59.76 7.32
CA THR A 51 -40.69 60.80 8.36
C THR A 51 -41.15 60.52 9.81
N LYS A 52 -40.33 60.95 10.79
CA LYS A 52 -40.56 62.00 11.84
C LYS A 52 -39.88 61.64 13.16
N GLY A 53 -39.27 62.65 13.79
CA GLY A 53 -39.16 62.75 15.26
C GLY A 53 -37.75 62.61 15.84
N ASP A 54 -37.37 63.61 16.62
CA ASP A 54 -36.18 63.73 17.48
C ASP A 54 -35.69 62.44 18.15
N ILE A 55 -34.36 62.28 18.25
CA ILE A 55 -33.58 62.16 19.49
C ILE A 55 -32.10 61.90 19.13
N ARG A 56 -31.21 62.73 19.68
CA ARG A 56 -29.75 62.63 19.53
C ARG A 56 -29.20 61.35 20.17
N GLN A 57 -28.55 60.49 19.39
CA GLN A 57 -27.54 59.56 19.90
C GLN A 57 -26.27 59.63 19.03
N ARG A 58 -25.15 59.97 19.68
CA ARG A 58 -23.80 59.93 19.10
C ARG A 58 -23.42 58.46 18.87
N LEU A 59 -23.33 58.04 17.61
CA LEU A 59 -22.68 56.78 17.24
C LEU A 59 -21.21 57.05 16.95
N THR A 60 -20.35 56.52 17.82
CA THR A 60 -18.90 56.53 17.68
C THR A 60 -18.51 55.69 16.46
N ILE A 61 -17.95 56.30 15.42
CA ILE A 61 -17.38 55.57 14.29
C ILE A 61 -16.11 54.88 14.79
N GLN A 62 -16.22 53.61 15.18
CA GLN A 62 -15.07 52.76 15.44
C GLN A 62 -14.42 52.44 14.09
N LYS A 63 -13.29 53.10 13.79
CA LYS A 63 -12.45 52.75 12.63
C LYS A 63 -12.13 51.25 12.71
N CYS A 64 -12.70 50.48 11.80
CA CYS A 64 -12.37 49.08 11.62
C CYS A 64 -10.93 49.02 11.08
N LEU A 65 -9.97 48.73 11.96
CA LEU A 65 -8.59 48.47 11.57
C LEU A 65 -8.58 47.17 10.78
N ILE A 66 -8.37 47.26 9.47
CA ILE A 66 -8.15 46.10 8.61
C ILE A 66 -6.75 45.57 8.93
N THR A 67 -6.68 44.57 9.82
CA THR A 67 -5.45 43.83 10.07
C THR A 67 -5.13 42.99 8.83
N PRO A 68 -3.91 43.03 8.28
CA PRO A 68 -3.55 42.18 7.15
C PRO A 68 -3.74 40.71 7.53
N ARG A 69 -4.55 39.97 6.75
CA ARG A 69 -4.69 38.52 6.91
C ARG A 69 -3.31 37.88 6.78
N ARG A 70 -2.79 37.40 7.90
CA ARG A 70 -1.57 36.59 7.99
C ARG A 70 -1.72 35.41 7.02
N LYS A 71 -0.89 35.36 5.96
CA LYS A 71 -0.83 34.20 5.06
C LYS A 71 -0.53 32.96 5.91
N LEU A 72 -1.53 32.10 6.09
CA LEU A 72 -1.32 30.77 6.65
C LEU A 72 -0.32 30.08 5.72
N LYS A 73 0.85 29.71 6.27
CA LYS A 73 1.77 28.80 5.58
C LYS A 73 0.97 27.51 5.39
N ARG A 74 0.50 27.25 4.17
CA ARG A 74 -0.10 25.97 3.79
C ARG A 74 1.02 24.94 3.95
N GLY A 75 1.05 24.23 5.09
CA GLY A 75 1.91 23.08 5.24
C GLY A 75 1.60 22.09 4.12
N LYS A 76 2.63 21.47 3.53
CA LYS A 76 2.46 20.38 2.56
C LYS A 76 1.63 19.30 3.26
N LEU A 77 0.37 19.12 2.88
CA LEU A 77 -0.48 18.10 3.50
C LEU A 77 0.14 16.75 3.15
N LYS A 78 0.53 15.96 4.15
CA LYS A 78 1.11 14.64 3.89
C LYS A 78 -0.02 13.72 3.43
N LEU A 79 0.05 13.29 2.17
CA LEU A 79 -1.02 12.49 1.55
C LEU A 79 -1.17 11.11 2.20
N MET A 80 -0.05 10.50 2.62
CA MET A 80 -0.02 9.20 3.28
C MET A 80 0.60 9.28 4.69
N ASP A 81 -0.06 8.65 5.66
CA ASP A 81 0.46 8.36 7.00
C ASP A 81 0.28 6.87 7.36
N TRP A 82 0.77 6.43 8.51
CA TRP A 82 0.59 5.05 8.99
C TRP A 82 -0.43 4.94 10.12
N LYS A 83 -1.38 5.88 10.17
CA LYS A 83 -2.49 5.88 11.15
C LYS A 83 -3.76 5.25 10.59
N LYS A 84 -3.88 5.16 9.27
CA LYS A 84 -4.97 4.47 8.56
C LYS A 84 -4.42 3.66 7.37
N TYR A 85 -5.26 2.78 6.83
CA TYR A 85 -4.97 2.13 5.55
C TYR A 85 -5.49 3.00 4.42
N HIS A 86 -4.77 3.03 3.29
CA HIS A 86 -5.00 4.00 2.22
C HIS A 86 -5.44 3.32 0.93
N ARG A 87 -6.14 4.07 0.07
CA ARG A 87 -6.49 3.62 -1.29
C ARG A 87 -5.26 3.53 -2.18
N LEU A 88 -5.37 2.79 -3.28
CA LEU A 88 -4.27 2.59 -4.24
C LEU A 88 -3.70 3.92 -4.75
N SER A 89 -4.57 4.88 -5.05
CA SER A 89 -4.18 6.21 -5.54
C SER A 89 -3.27 6.97 -4.57
N VAL A 90 -3.55 6.89 -3.27
CA VAL A 90 -2.75 7.53 -2.22
C VAL A 90 -1.39 6.85 -2.09
N ILE A 91 -1.35 5.51 -2.18
CA ILE A 91 -0.09 4.74 -2.13
C ILE A 91 0.79 5.05 -3.34
N TYR A 92 0.20 5.15 -4.54
CA TYR A 92 0.93 5.48 -5.76
C TYR A 92 1.44 6.91 -5.75
N ALA A 93 0.60 7.85 -5.36
CA ALA A 93 1.05 9.21 -5.15
C ALA A 93 2.20 9.27 -4.13
N PHE A 94 2.12 8.54 -3.00
CA PHE A 94 3.20 8.50 -2.02
C PHE A 94 4.55 8.07 -2.60
N ILE A 95 4.62 7.00 -3.39
CA ILE A 95 5.91 6.58 -4.00
C ILE A 95 6.38 7.56 -5.09
N ASP A 96 5.46 8.15 -5.85
CA ASP A 96 5.78 9.21 -6.82
C ASP A 96 6.32 10.47 -6.10
N GLU A 97 5.81 10.78 -4.90
CA GLU A 97 6.35 11.85 -4.06
C GLU A 97 7.75 11.55 -3.54
N LEU A 98 8.07 10.29 -3.21
CA LEU A 98 9.42 9.90 -2.79
C LEU A 98 10.42 10.08 -3.94
N GLU A 99 10.08 9.68 -5.16
CA GLU A 99 10.91 9.95 -6.34
C GLU A 99 11.11 11.45 -6.57
N ARG A 100 10.04 12.23 -6.54
CA ARG A 100 10.09 13.68 -6.75
C ARG A 100 10.93 14.39 -5.68
N ASP A 101 10.77 13.99 -4.41
CA ASP A 101 11.42 14.65 -3.28
C ASP A 101 12.88 14.13 -3.06
N TYR A 102 13.21 12.92 -3.53
CA TYR A 102 14.53 12.28 -3.42
C TYR A 102 15.05 11.68 -4.75
N PRO A 103 15.14 12.46 -5.84
CA PRO A 103 15.38 11.95 -7.19
C PRO A 103 16.80 11.38 -7.40
N ALA A 104 17.76 11.71 -6.52
CA ALA A 104 19.12 11.18 -6.61
C ALA A 104 19.22 9.69 -6.22
N ILE A 105 18.23 9.19 -5.47
CA ILE A 105 18.24 7.81 -4.95
C ILE A 105 16.98 7.02 -5.27
N CYS A 106 15.89 7.68 -5.67
CA CYS A 106 14.61 7.05 -5.95
C CYS A 106 14.28 7.06 -7.44
N THR A 107 13.73 5.95 -7.94
CA THR A 107 13.15 5.88 -9.29
C THR A 107 11.88 5.05 -9.24
N VAL A 108 10.77 5.56 -9.75
CA VAL A 108 9.51 4.82 -9.88
C VAL A 108 9.38 4.32 -11.32
N SER A 109 8.99 3.06 -11.45
CA SER A 109 8.77 2.42 -12.74
C SER A 109 7.49 1.59 -12.71
N VAL A 110 6.88 1.41 -13.88
CA VAL A 110 5.77 0.48 -14.06
C VAL A 110 6.36 -0.82 -14.59
N ILE A 111 6.22 -1.90 -13.82
CA ILE A 111 6.78 -3.22 -14.15
C ILE A 111 5.81 -4.11 -14.94
N GLY A 112 4.55 -3.67 -15.04
CA GLY A 112 3.49 -4.39 -15.75
C GLY A 112 2.14 -3.74 -15.52
N LYS A 113 1.11 -4.35 -16.11
CA LYS A 113 -0.29 -3.99 -15.90
C LYS A 113 -1.00 -5.16 -15.24
N SER A 114 -1.97 -4.89 -14.38
CA SER A 114 -2.88 -5.90 -13.86
C SER A 114 -3.92 -6.33 -14.89
N VAL A 115 -4.75 -7.31 -14.54
CA VAL A 115 -5.84 -7.80 -15.40
C VAL A 115 -6.79 -6.68 -15.84
N GLU A 116 -7.16 -5.77 -14.93
CA GLU A 116 -8.05 -4.64 -15.20
C GLU A 116 -7.27 -3.40 -15.71
N GLY A 117 -5.98 -3.54 -16.05
CA GLY A 117 -5.19 -2.51 -16.72
C GLY A 117 -4.57 -1.44 -15.80
N ARG A 118 -4.57 -1.65 -14.48
CA ARG A 118 -3.88 -0.75 -13.54
C ARG A 118 -2.37 -0.97 -13.60
N ASP A 119 -1.61 0.09 -13.42
CA ASP A 119 -0.15 -0.01 -13.31
C ASP A 119 0.23 -0.88 -12.11
N ILE A 120 1.25 -1.70 -12.26
CA ILE A 120 1.97 -2.32 -11.14
C ILE A 120 3.25 -1.50 -10.98
N LYS A 121 3.27 -0.62 -9.96
CA LYS A 121 4.40 0.28 -9.72
C LYS A 121 5.44 -0.34 -8.79
N MET A 122 6.71 -0.08 -9.11
CA MET A 122 7.88 -0.42 -8.31
C MET A 122 8.69 0.84 -8.00
N LEU A 123 9.06 1.03 -6.74
CA LEU A 123 10.03 2.02 -6.29
C LEU A 123 11.41 1.37 -6.18
N LYS A 124 12.39 1.85 -6.93
CA LYS A 124 13.81 1.53 -6.76
C LYS A 124 14.45 2.56 -5.84
N ILE A 125 15.16 2.13 -4.79
CA ILE A 125 16.00 2.97 -3.93
C ILE A 125 17.45 2.49 -4.05
N SER A 126 18.35 3.34 -4.54
CA SER A 126 19.73 2.94 -4.87
C SER A 126 20.70 4.14 -4.85
N ASN A 127 21.98 3.86 -4.59
CA ASN A 127 23.07 4.82 -4.83
C ASN A 127 23.60 4.78 -6.28
N SER A 128 22.94 4.05 -7.18
CA SER A 128 23.29 3.85 -8.59
C SER A 128 24.64 3.17 -8.84
N ASN A 129 25.21 2.48 -7.85
CA ASN A 129 26.41 1.67 -8.06
C ASN A 129 26.06 0.36 -8.79
N ALA A 130 26.73 0.09 -9.91
CA ALA A 130 26.53 -1.11 -10.73
C ALA A 130 26.90 -2.42 -10.02
N ASP A 131 27.78 -2.37 -9.01
CA ASP A 131 28.19 -3.54 -8.23
C ASP A 131 27.16 -3.93 -7.15
N ASN A 132 26.09 -3.15 -6.98
CA ASN A 132 25.05 -3.46 -6.02
C ASN A 132 24.33 -4.76 -6.37
N SER A 133 23.90 -5.47 -5.32
CA SER A 133 22.95 -6.58 -5.46
C SER A 133 21.52 -6.11 -5.26
N GLY A 134 20.59 -6.74 -5.98
CA GLY A 134 19.16 -6.45 -5.89
C GLY A 134 18.52 -7.10 -4.66
N VAL A 135 17.68 -6.34 -3.97
CA VAL A 135 16.81 -6.80 -2.88
C VAL A 135 15.37 -6.54 -3.30
N TRP A 136 14.61 -7.61 -3.52
CA TRP A 136 13.21 -7.55 -3.89
C TRP A 136 12.32 -7.62 -2.64
N LEU A 137 11.47 -6.61 -2.47
CA LEU A 137 10.42 -6.56 -1.45
C LEU A 137 9.06 -6.35 -2.16
N ASP A 138 8.13 -7.27 -1.96
CA ASP A 138 6.74 -7.09 -2.41
C ASP A 138 5.74 -7.28 -1.29
N ALA A 139 4.56 -6.69 -1.48
CA ALA A 139 3.42 -6.85 -0.60
C ALA A 139 2.13 -6.95 -1.40
N CYS A 140 1.04 -7.26 -0.70
CA CYS A 140 -0.31 -7.24 -1.27
C CYS A 140 -0.52 -8.20 -2.46
N ILE A 141 0.23 -9.29 -2.52
CA ILE A 141 -0.10 -10.37 -3.46
C ILE A 141 -1.50 -10.94 -3.16
N HIS A 142 -1.86 -11.01 -1.87
CA HIS A 142 -3.24 -11.13 -1.43
C HIS A 142 -3.77 -9.77 -0.96
N PRO A 143 -4.84 -9.24 -1.58
CA PRO A 143 -5.26 -7.87 -1.40
C PRO A 143 -5.95 -7.61 -0.07
N ARG A 144 -6.56 -8.61 0.56
CA ARG A 144 -7.12 -8.48 1.91
C ARG A 144 -6.08 -8.18 2.99
N GLU A 145 -4.78 -8.35 2.71
CA GLU A 145 -3.70 -8.30 3.70
C GLU A 145 -3.13 -6.88 3.85
N TRP A 146 -3.98 -5.89 4.17
CA TRP A 146 -3.65 -4.45 4.12
C TRP A 146 -2.43 -4.03 4.95
N ILE A 147 -2.13 -4.75 6.03
CA ILE A 147 -0.94 -4.46 6.86
C ILE A 147 0.37 -4.65 6.10
N SER A 148 0.42 -5.57 5.12
CA SER A 148 1.60 -5.77 4.27
C SER A 148 1.96 -4.48 3.51
N VAL A 149 0.96 -3.82 2.92
CA VAL A 149 1.10 -2.54 2.21
C VAL A 149 1.57 -1.42 3.14
N ALA A 150 0.98 -1.33 4.34
CA ALA A 150 1.37 -0.32 5.31
C ALA A 150 2.82 -0.50 5.79
N VAL A 151 3.25 -1.74 6.05
CA VAL A 151 4.62 -2.03 6.51
C VAL A 151 5.64 -1.75 5.41
N ILE A 152 5.39 -2.22 4.18
CA ILE A 152 6.38 -2.05 3.11
C ILE A 152 6.54 -0.58 2.71
N THR A 153 5.46 0.21 2.74
CA THR A 153 5.53 1.67 2.51
C THR A 153 6.21 2.40 3.66
N TYR A 154 6.07 1.92 4.90
CA TYR A 154 6.84 2.44 6.03
C TYR A 154 8.34 2.18 5.88
N ILE A 155 8.71 0.96 5.46
CA ILE A 155 10.09 0.60 5.15
C ILE A 155 10.65 1.53 4.06
N ALA A 156 9.89 1.77 2.99
CA ALA A 156 10.29 2.71 1.93
C ALA A 156 10.54 4.12 2.48
N ASP A 157 9.61 4.70 3.26
CA ASP A 157 9.80 6.03 3.87
C ASP A 157 11.06 6.09 4.75
N MET A 158 11.26 5.06 5.56
CA MET A 158 12.42 4.95 6.45
C MET A 158 13.74 4.86 5.68
N LEU A 159 13.81 4.03 4.64
CA LEU A 159 15.00 3.87 3.82
C LEU A 159 15.36 5.17 3.10
N VAL A 160 14.38 5.81 2.45
CA VAL A 160 14.61 7.04 1.68
C VAL A 160 15.04 8.19 2.57
N LYS A 161 14.30 8.45 3.66
CA LYS A 161 14.56 9.63 4.51
C LYS A 161 15.85 9.53 5.32
N ASN A 162 16.32 8.32 5.59
CA ASN A 162 17.54 8.08 6.34
C ASN A 162 18.70 7.59 5.47
N PHE A 163 18.55 7.57 4.14
CA PHE A 163 19.50 6.89 3.24
C PHE A 163 20.96 7.26 3.50
N HIS A 164 21.26 8.55 3.67
CA HIS A 164 22.63 9.03 3.90
C HIS A 164 23.19 8.77 5.31
N SER A 165 22.35 8.42 6.28
CA SER A 165 22.77 8.05 7.64
C SER A 165 22.79 6.53 7.87
N LEU A 166 22.24 5.75 6.93
CA LEU A 166 22.26 4.29 6.98
C LEU A 166 23.64 3.74 6.62
N SER A 167 23.97 2.58 7.16
CA SER A 167 25.26 1.93 6.92
C SER A 167 25.42 1.48 5.47
N SER A 168 26.67 1.32 5.03
CA SER A 168 26.99 0.77 3.71
C SER A 168 26.37 -0.60 3.46
N ALA A 169 26.16 -1.42 4.50
CA ALA A 169 25.49 -2.71 4.38
C ALA A 169 24.08 -2.59 3.77
N ILE A 170 23.38 -1.47 4.04
CA ILE A 170 22.04 -1.17 3.51
C ILE A 170 22.13 -0.37 2.21
N THR A 171 23.00 0.63 2.14
CA THR A 171 23.06 1.56 0.99
C THR A 171 23.82 1.00 -0.22
N SER A 172 24.58 -0.09 -0.06
CA SER A 172 25.21 -0.86 -1.15
C SER A 172 24.28 -1.94 -1.75
N LYS A 173 22.97 -1.64 -1.79
CA LYS A 173 21.94 -2.54 -2.32
C LYS A 173 20.97 -1.72 -3.16
N ASP A 174 20.44 -2.38 -4.18
CA ASP A 174 19.34 -1.86 -4.98
C ASP A 174 18.04 -2.40 -4.39
N TRP A 175 17.30 -1.57 -3.67
CA TRP A 175 16.02 -1.94 -3.07
C TRP A 175 14.91 -1.78 -4.08
N HIS A 176 14.27 -2.87 -4.47
CA HIS A 176 13.14 -2.91 -5.39
C HIS A 176 11.86 -3.19 -4.59
N ILE A 177 11.02 -2.16 -4.43
CA ILE A 177 9.87 -2.19 -3.53
C ILE A 177 8.57 -2.10 -4.31
N ILE A 178 7.72 -3.12 -4.21
CA ILE A 178 6.42 -3.22 -4.86
C ILE A 178 5.34 -3.16 -3.78
N PRO A 179 4.76 -1.99 -3.50
CA PRO A 179 3.83 -1.84 -2.38
C PRO A 179 2.50 -2.58 -2.62
N VAL A 180 2.06 -2.68 -3.88
CA VAL A 180 0.81 -3.34 -4.24
C VAL A 180 1.01 -4.19 -5.50
N LEU A 181 1.25 -5.49 -5.31
CA LEU A 181 1.40 -6.43 -6.43
C LEU A 181 0.05 -6.79 -7.10
N ASN A 182 -1.05 -6.79 -6.34
CA ASN A 182 -2.40 -7.08 -6.83
C ASN A 182 -3.30 -5.83 -6.74
N PRO A 183 -3.11 -4.82 -7.62
CA PRO A 183 -3.83 -3.55 -7.51
C PRO A 183 -5.34 -3.69 -7.73
N ASP A 184 -5.77 -4.62 -8.59
CA ASP A 184 -7.19 -4.84 -8.87
C ASP A 184 -7.91 -5.44 -7.68
N GLY A 185 -7.32 -6.51 -7.13
CA GLY A 185 -7.81 -7.11 -5.92
C GLY A 185 -7.82 -6.12 -4.76
N TYR A 186 -6.78 -5.27 -4.64
CA TYR A 186 -6.68 -4.29 -3.56
C TYR A 186 -7.82 -3.29 -3.61
N GLU A 187 -8.06 -2.66 -4.77
CA GLU A 187 -9.17 -1.74 -4.94
C GLU A 187 -10.53 -2.43 -4.73
N TYR A 188 -10.67 -3.70 -5.15
CA TYR A 188 -11.87 -4.49 -4.89
C TYR A 188 -12.12 -4.71 -3.38
N THR A 189 -11.07 -4.87 -2.57
CA THR A 189 -11.22 -4.97 -1.10
C THR A 189 -11.64 -3.67 -0.42
N HIS A 190 -11.35 -2.53 -1.03
CA HIS A 190 -11.80 -1.23 -0.53
C HIS A 190 -13.25 -0.93 -0.91
N THR A 191 -13.66 -1.32 -2.12
CA THR A 191 -14.92 -0.90 -2.72
C THR A 191 -16.05 -1.92 -2.59
N HIS A 192 -15.75 -3.21 -2.72
CA HIS A 192 -16.77 -4.26 -2.84
C HIS A 192 -16.66 -5.31 -1.72
N GLU A 193 -15.56 -6.07 -1.68
CA GLU A 193 -15.44 -7.23 -0.79
C GLU A 193 -14.11 -7.25 -0.03
N ARG A 194 -14.17 -6.84 1.24
CA ARG A 194 -12.98 -6.70 2.09
C ARG A 194 -12.13 -7.96 2.23
N MET A 195 -12.74 -9.15 2.14
CA MET A 195 -12.05 -10.43 2.36
C MET A 195 -11.54 -11.08 1.07
N TRP A 196 -11.60 -10.37 -0.06
CA TRP A 196 -11.08 -10.84 -1.34
C TRP A 196 -9.58 -11.20 -1.27
N ARG A 197 -9.21 -12.35 -1.84
CA ARG A 197 -7.84 -12.89 -1.79
C ARG A 197 -7.13 -12.94 -3.15
N LYS A 198 -7.89 -13.22 -4.21
CA LYS A 198 -7.34 -13.49 -5.54
C LYS A 198 -7.09 -12.19 -6.32
N ASN A 199 -6.55 -12.25 -7.53
CA ASN A 199 -6.65 -11.12 -8.47
C ASN A 199 -8.09 -11.03 -9.05
N ARG A 200 -8.26 -10.36 -10.20
CA ARG A 200 -9.56 -10.14 -10.84
C ARG A 200 -9.72 -10.78 -12.23
N ALA A 201 -8.85 -11.72 -12.61
CA ALA A 201 -9.00 -12.52 -13.84
C ALA A 201 -10.31 -13.29 -13.89
N ARG A 202 -10.78 -13.67 -15.08
CA ARG A 202 -12.02 -14.45 -15.26
C ARG A 202 -11.72 -15.74 -16.01
N TYR A 203 -12.10 -16.87 -15.42
CA TYR A 203 -11.93 -18.20 -15.98
C TYR A 203 -13.22 -19.02 -15.79
N GLY A 204 -13.53 -19.91 -16.74
CA GLY A 204 -14.71 -20.79 -16.62
C GLY A 204 -16.05 -20.04 -16.57
N GLY A 205 -16.18 -18.92 -17.28
CA GLY A 205 -17.40 -18.12 -17.33
C GLY A 205 -17.51 -17.11 -16.19
N GLN A 206 -17.97 -17.55 -15.01
CA GLN A 206 -18.29 -16.64 -13.89
C GLN A 206 -17.25 -16.62 -12.75
N CYS A 207 -16.31 -17.56 -12.71
CA CYS A 207 -15.33 -17.60 -11.62
C CYS A 207 -14.30 -16.48 -11.78
N VAL A 208 -14.12 -15.70 -10.71
CA VAL A 208 -13.22 -14.55 -10.70
C VAL A 208 -12.03 -14.81 -9.80
N GLY A 209 -10.86 -14.54 -10.34
CA GLY A 209 -9.57 -14.46 -9.68
C GLY A 209 -8.78 -15.75 -9.69
N VAL A 210 -7.47 -15.58 -9.74
CA VAL A 210 -6.43 -16.57 -9.47
C VAL A 210 -5.70 -16.19 -8.19
N ASP A 211 -5.35 -17.18 -7.37
CA ASP A 211 -4.42 -16.97 -6.26
C ASP A 211 -3.01 -16.79 -6.84
N LEU A 212 -2.56 -15.53 -6.89
CA LEU A 212 -1.25 -15.17 -7.44
C LEU A 212 -0.10 -15.92 -6.73
N ASN A 213 -0.25 -16.24 -5.44
CA ASN A 213 0.76 -16.99 -4.69
C ASN A 213 0.67 -18.52 -4.90
N ARG A 214 -0.11 -18.97 -5.90
CA ARG A 214 -0.12 -20.33 -6.45
C ARG A 214 0.20 -20.35 -7.94
N ASN A 215 0.43 -19.19 -8.55
CA ASN A 215 0.57 -19.04 -9.99
C ASN A 215 2.02 -19.04 -10.48
N PHE A 216 3.02 -19.06 -9.59
CA PHE A 216 4.43 -19.19 -9.97
C PHE A 216 4.75 -20.61 -10.46
N SER A 217 5.81 -20.76 -11.28
CA SER A 217 6.14 -22.04 -11.93
C SER A 217 6.68 -23.12 -11.00
N TYR A 218 7.30 -22.75 -9.87
CA TYR A 218 7.97 -23.72 -9.02
C TYR A 218 6.95 -24.59 -8.27
N GLY A 219 6.95 -25.89 -8.53
CA GLY A 219 6.00 -26.82 -7.91
C GLY A 219 4.55 -26.62 -8.33
N TRP A 220 4.31 -25.94 -9.46
CA TRP A 220 2.95 -25.64 -9.93
C TRP A 220 2.15 -26.92 -10.17
N GLY A 221 1.00 -27.04 -9.50
CA GLY A 221 0.13 -28.21 -9.59
C GLY A 221 0.66 -29.48 -8.92
N GLN A 222 1.84 -29.45 -8.27
CA GLN A 222 2.33 -30.59 -7.52
C GLN A 222 1.51 -30.77 -6.23
N ILE A 223 1.00 -31.97 -6.01
CA ILE A 223 0.20 -32.36 -4.84
C ILE A 223 0.97 -33.45 -4.10
N ASN A 224 1.66 -33.09 -3.02
CA ASN A 224 2.37 -34.06 -2.16
C ASN A 224 1.48 -34.50 -0.99
N GLY A 225 0.26 -34.95 -1.28
CA GLY A 225 -0.69 -35.46 -0.28
C GLY A 225 -1.48 -34.41 0.52
N GLU A 226 -1.21 -33.11 0.34
CA GLU A 226 -1.97 -32.00 0.93
C GLU A 226 -2.45 -31.02 -0.15
N GLU A 227 -3.62 -30.40 0.04
CA GLU A 227 -4.23 -29.41 -0.86
C GLU A 227 -3.47 -28.07 -0.88
N GLY A 228 -2.25 -28.07 -1.42
CA GLY A 228 -1.43 -26.86 -1.55
C GLY A 228 -1.97 -25.86 -2.58
N SER A 229 -2.73 -26.31 -3.57
CA SER A 229 -3.41 -25.48 -4.58
C SER A 229 -4.53 -26.26 -5.28
N SER A 230 -5.40 -25.56 -6.02
CA SER A 230 -6.53 -26.17 -6.74
C SER A 230 -6.56 -25.74 -8.22
N ASP A 231 -7.04 -26.61 -9.10
CA ASP A 231 -7.36 -26.38 -10.51
C ASP A 231 -8.82 -25.97 -10.74
N GLU A 232 -9.65 -25.97 -9.70
CA GLU A 232 -11.04 -25.56 -9.75
C GLU A 232 -11.13 -24.02 -9.72
N PRO A 233 -11.62 -23.34 -10.77
CA PRO A 233 -11.65 -21.88 -10.86
C PRO A 233 -12.39 -21.17 -9.71
N SER A 234 -13.39 -21.84 -9.14
CA SER A 234 -14.15 -21.33 -7.99
C SER A 234 -13.38 -21.39 -6.66
N HIS A 235 -12.30 -22.17 -6.58
CA HIS A 235 -11.55 -22.36 -5.35
C HIS A 235 -10.75 -21.11 -4.94
N ILE A 236 -10.61 -20.89 -3.62
CA ILE A 236 -9.85 -19.76 -3.07
C ILE A 236 -8.34 -19.85 -3.35
N PHE A 237 -7.83 -21.06 -3.53
CA PHE A 237 -6.44 -21.37 -3.92
C PHE A 237 -6.32 -21.79 -5.39
N TYR A 238 -7.23 -21.32 -6.25
CA TYR A 238 -7.16 -21.59 -7.68
C TYR A 238 -5.82 -21.10 -8.25
N ARG A 239 -5.04 -22.01 -8.84
CA ARG A 239 -3.66 -21.76 -9.31
C ARG A 239 -3.55 -21.10 -10.68
N GLY A 240 -4.68 -20.87 -11.35
CA GLY A 240 -4.74 -20.45 -12.75
C GLY A 240 -4.64 -21.63 -13.72
N PRO A 241 -4.78 -21.38 -15.03
CA PRO A 241 -4.73 -22.42 -16.07
C PRO A 241 -3.31 -22.90 -16.40
N ALA A 242 -2.29 -22.10 -16.10
CA ALA A 242 -0.87 -22.40 -16.36
C ALA A 242 0.01 -21.61 -15.37
N PRO A 243 1.27 -22.02 -15.13
CA PRO A 243 2.21 -21.17 -14.40
C PRO A 243 2.44 -19.86 -15.14
N PHE A 244 2.49 -18.75 -14.42
CA PHE A 244 2.59 -17.39 -14.95
C PHE A 244 1.48 -17.05 -15.96
N SER A 245 0.26 -17.52 -15.72
CA SER A 245 -0.91 -17.13 -16.52
C SER A 245 -1.40 -15.73 -16.20
N GLU A 246 -1.09 -15.22 -15.00
CA GLU A 246 -1.57 -13.91 -14.55
C GLU A 246 -0.56 -12.81 -14.87
N PRO A 247 -0.99 -11.65 -15.39
CA PRO A 247 -0.08 -10.58 -15.77
C PRO A 247 0.69 -10.02 -14.57
N GLU A 248 0.12 -10.08 -13.35
CA GLU A 248 0.81 -9.67 -12.13
C GLU A 248 2.02 -10.57 -11.81
N THR A 249 1.90 -11.89 -11.97
CA THR A 249 3.02 -12.82 -11.70
C THR A 249 4.06 -12.80 -12.83
N VAL A 250 3.61 -12.58 -14.07
CA VAL A 250 4.48 -12.32 -15.23
C VAL A 250 5.33 -11.08 -15.00
N ALA A 251 4.76 -9.98 -14.50
CA ALA A 251 5.50 -8.76 -14.21
C ALA A 251 6.66 -8.99 -13.22
N VAL A 252 6.45 -9.79 -12.17
CA VAL A 252 7.51 -10.17 -11.22
C VAL A 252 8.61 -10.98 -11.93
N ARG A 253 8.22 -12.03 -12.67
CA ARG A 253 9.15 -12.90 -13.40
C ARG A 253 10.03 -12.09 -14.34
N ASP A 254 9.42 -11.29 -15.21
CA ASP A 254 10.11 -10.57 -16.26
C ASP A 254 11.01 -9.46 -15.68
N THR A 255 10.59 -8.82 -14.58
CA THR A 255 11.43 -7.83 -13.89
C THR A 255 12.67 -8.46 -13.28
N ILE A 256 12.53 -9.60 -12.60
CA ILE A 256 13.66 -10.25 -11.92
C ILE A 256 14.59 -10.90 -12.93
N LEU A 257 14.06 -11.67 -13.88
CA LEU A 257 14.86 -12.41 -14.87
C LEU A 257 15.44 -11.50 -15.96
N GLY A 258 14.79 -10.37 -16.24
CA GLY A 258 15.27 -9.37 -17.20
C GLY A 258 16.25 -8.36 -16.62
N SER A 259 16.51 -8.39 -15.30
CA SER A 259 17.41 -7.45 -14.64
C SER A 259 18.88 -7.79 -14.84
N ILE A 260 19.69 -6.80 -15.18
CA ILE A 260 21.16 -6.89 -15.16
C ILE A 260 21.72 -6.96 -13.73
N THR A 261 20.98 -6.40 -12.76
CA THR A 261 21.34 -6.44 -11.34
C THR A 261 20.98 -7.82 -10.78
N PRO A 262 21.93 -8.58 -10.22
CA PRO A 262 21.64 -9.89 -9.66
C PRO A 262 20.83 -9.73 -8.36
N PHE A 263 19.60 -10.24 -8.35
CA PHE A 263 18.80 -10.33 -7.14
C PHE A 263 19.34 -11.41 -6.20
N LYS A 264 19.64 -11.03 -4.96
CA LYS A 264 20.16 -11.95 -3.92
C LYS A 264 19.16 -12.19 -2.80
N VAL A 265 18.17 -11.31 -2.65
CA VAL A 265 17.16 -11.38 -1.60
C VAL A 265 15.78 -11.18 -2.22
N PHE A 266 14.84 -12.03 -1.83
CA PHE A 266 13.41 -11.92 -2.17
C PHE A 266 12.59 -12.10 -0.90
N ILE A 267 11.84 -11.06 -0.52
CA ILE A 267 10.95 -11.06 0.64
C ILE A 267 9.55 -10.62 0.19
N SER A 268 8.57 -11.52 0.36
CA SER A 268 7.16 -11.20 0.14
C SER A 268 6.43 -11.07 1.47
N PHE A 269 5.77 -9.93 1.68
CA PHE A 269 5.04 -9.60 2.89
C PHE A 269 3.58 -10.04 2.81
N HIS A 270 3.16 -10.81 3.81
CA HIS A 270 1.83 -11.37 3.97
C HIS A 270 1.24 -11.03 5.34
N SER A 271 -0.01 -11.41 5.57
CA SER A 271 -0.63 -11.50 6.89
C SER A 271 -1.80 -12.50 6.90
N TYR A 272 -2.18 -13.09 8.02
CA TYR A 272 -1.63 -12.93 9.37
C TYR A 272 -0.74 -14.14 9.74
N PHE A 273 -0.40 -14.32 11.02
CA PHE A 273 0.22 -15.51 11.67
C PHE A 273 1.55 -15.28 12.39
N GLU A 274 2.22 -14.13 12.25
CA GLU A 274 3.54 -13.87 12.89
C GLU A 274 4.62 -14.89 12.51
N LEU A 275 4.68 -15.25 11.22
CA LEU A 275 5.60 -16.26 10.71
C LEU A 275 6.66 -15.66 9.80
N ILE A 276 7.87 -16.19 9.91
CA ILE A 276 8.92 -16.04 8.88
C ILE A 276 9.10 -17.40 8.25
N ILE A 277 8.78 -17.50 6.96
CA ILE A 277 8.76 -18.77 6.22
C ILE A 277 9.79 -18.67 5.10
N PHE A 278 10.49 -19.76 4.85
CA PHE A 278 11.44 -19.89 3.75
C PHE A 278 11.24 -21.24 3.06
N PRO A 279 11.81 -21.43 1.85
CA PRO A 279 11.55 -22.63 1.08
C PRO A 279 11.86 -23.94 1.82
N TRP A 280 11.16 -25.03 1.53
CA TRP A 280 10.10 -25.13 0.51
C TRP A 280 8.70 -24.98 1.11
N GLY A 281 7.75 -24.53 0.27
CA GLY A 281 6.32 -24.54 0.62
C GLY A 281 5.54 -25.71 0.01
N ASN A 282 6.11 -26.41 -0.98
CA ASN A 282 5.43 -27.45 -1.77
C ASN A 282 5.88 -28.88 -1.44
N ARG A 283 6.91 -29.07 -0.62
CA ARG A 283 7.46 -30.39 -0.27
C ARG A 283 8.04 -30.37 1.14
N GLN A 284 8.19 -31.56 1.73
CA GLN A 284 8.67 -31.72 3.11
C GLN A 284 10.20 -31.67 3.22
N ASP A 285 10.93 -32.14 2.19
CA ASP A 285 12.40 -32.12 2.22
C ASP A 285 12.93 -30.70 2.40
N PRO A 286 13.97 -30.49 3.24
CA PRO A 286 14.55 -29.17 3.42
C PRO A 286 15.16 -28.63 2.12
N CYS A 287 15.24 -27.31 2.01
CA CYS A 287 16.02 -26.69 0.94
C CYS A 287 17.54 -26.84 1.18
N PRO A 288 18.37 -26.81 0.13
CA PRO A 288 19.82 -26.94 0.28
C PRO A 288 20.42 -25.95 1.29
N ASP A 289 19.91 -24.72 1.33
CA ASP A 289 20.36 -23.64 2.21
C ASP A 289 19.53 -23.50 3.50
N TYR A 290 18.83 -24.56 3.92
CA TYR A 290 17.89 -24.53 5.05
C TYR A 290 18.50 -23.93 6.32
N LEU A 291 19.74 -24.32 6.68
CA LEU A 291 20.41 -23.83 7.89
C LEU A 291 20.68 -22.33 7.84
N HIS A 292 21.18 -21.80 6.71
CA HIS A 292 21.42 -20.37 6.54
C HIS A 292 20.11 -19.56 6.60
N LEU A 293 19.05 -20.07 5.98
CA LEU A 293 17.74 -19.44 6.01
C LEU A 293 17.10 -19.47 7.41
N LEU A 294 17.28 -20.57 8.14
CA LEU A 294 16.83 -20.70 9.52
C LEU A 294 17.57 -19.72 10.45
N GLU A 295 18.88 -19.58 10.29
CA GLU A 295 19.68 -18.62 11.05
C GLU A 295 19.20 -17.18 10.77
N GLY A 296 19.08 -16.81 9.49
CA GLY A 296 18.58 -15.49 9.09
C GLY A 296 17.17 -15.21 9.62
N GLY A 297 16.25 -16.18 9.48
CA GLY A 297 14.90 -16.09 10.00
C GLY A 297 14.86 -15.95 11.53
N THR A 298 15.75 -16.65 12.24
CA THR A 298 15.89 -16.56 13.70
C THR A 298 16.37 -15.18 14.13
N VAL A 299 17.35 -14.61 13.45
CA VAL A 299 17.83 -13.25 13.73
C VAL A 299 16.70 -12.24 13.51
N MET A 300 15.99 -12.33 12.39
CA MET A 300 14.84 -11.47 12.10
C MET A 300 13.74 -11.58 13.15
N ALA A 301 13.41 -12.79 13.59
CA ALA A 301 12.41 -13.01 14.63
C ALA A 301 12.85 -12.45 16.00
N ARG A 302 14.15 -12.49 16.33
CA ARG A 302 14.67 -11.94 17.60
C ARG A 302 14.62 -10.41 17.65
N VAL A 303 14.89 -9.74 16.53
CA VAL A 303 14.87 -8.27 16.47
C VAL A 303 13.47 -7.69 16.25
N THR A 304 12.48 -8.54 15.94
CA THR A 304 11.08 -8.14 15.85
C THR A 304 10.48 -8.11 17.26
N PRO A 305 10.03 -6.96 17.77
CA PRO A 305 9.45 -6.86 19.11
C PRO A 305 8.25 -7.80 19.22
N ARG A 306 8.25 -8.66 20.24
CA ARG A 306 7.05 -9.40 20.62
C ARG A 306 6.20 -8.47 21.48
N ASN A 307 4.92 -8.32 21.15
CA ASN A 307 3.98 -7.71 22.08
C ASN A 307 3.84 -8.64 23.28
N THR A 308 4.62 -8.39 24.33
CA THR A 308 4.39 -8.93 25.69
C THR A 308 3.37 -8.08 26.40
#